data_AF-A0A1F8TSP7-F1
#
_entry.id   AF-A0A1F8TSP7-F1
#
_cell.length_a   1.000
_cell.length_b   1.000
_cell.length_c   1.000
_cell.angle_alpha   90.00
_cell.angle_beta   90.00
_cell.angle_gamma   90.00
#
_symmetry.space_group_name_H-M   'P 1'
#
loop_
_entity.id
_entity.type
_entity.pdbx_description
1 polymer ?
#
loop_
_entity_poly.entity_id
_entity_poly.type
_entity_poly.pdbx_seq_one_letter_code
_entity_poly.pdbx_strand_id
1 'polypeptide(L)'
;MPAGASSSFIVADDKALDTPLEYAAVRTLGADLGSASVIVIDDTVSIEWVISKTVHFFKHESCGKCTPCREGNYWMLNVINRIEHGGKKEDVDLLYAVAKQMQGKCLCALGEFATMAVTTGIERFPADFKEQ
;
A
#
# COMPACT_ATOMS: atom_id res chain seq x y z
N MET A 1 -3.25 8.77 4.27
CA MET A 1 -1.86 8.33 3.96
C MET A 1 -0.88 9.40 4.46
N PRO A 2 -0.09 9.18 5.53
CA PRO A 2 0.67 10.26 6.22
C PRO A 2 2.06 10.60 5.63
N ALA A 3 2.58 9.81 4.68
CA ALA A 3 3.96 9.92 4.17
C ALA A 3 4.07 9.80 2.64
N GLY A 4 3.12 10.40 1.90
CA GLY A 4 3.03 10.28 0.45
C GLY A 4 2.79 8.85 -0.03
N ALA A 5 3.33 8.50 -1.20
CA ALA A 5 3.17 7.17 -1.80
C ALA A 5 3.80 6.04 -0.99
N SER A 6 4.84 6.32 -0.19
CA SER A 6 5.55 5.33 0.65
C SER A 6 4.80 4.96 1.93
N SER A 7 3.55 5.40 2.09
CA SER A 7 2.85 5.36 3.36
C SER A 7 1.81 4.26 3.46
N SER A 8 1.51 3.89 4.70
CA SER A 8 0.35 3.06 5.04
C SER A 8 -0.96 3.85 4.88
N PHE A 9 -2.04 3.15 4.57
CA PHE A 9 -3.38 3.66 4.79
C PHE A 9 -3.68 3.74 6.28
N ILE A 10 -4.37 4.80 6.70
CA ILE A 10 -4.92 4.97 8.05
C ILE A 10 -6.40 5.26 7.87
N VAL A 11 -7.26 4.60 8.63
CA VAL A 11 -8.69 4.91 8.68
C VAL A 11 -8.84 6.27 9.36
N ALA A 12 -9.56 7.20 8.73
CA ALA A 12 -9.75 8.56 9.25
C ALA A 12 -10.82 8.61 10.35
N ASP A 13 -10.58 7.91 11.46
CA ASP A 13 -11.39 8.00 12.67
C ASP A 13 -10.94 9.15 13.57
N ASP A 14 -11.72 9.47 14.62
CA ASP A 14 -11.40 10.56 15.56
C ASP A 14 -10.00 10.41 16.16
N LYS A 15 -9.58 9.17 16.46
CA LYS A 15 -8.23 8.89 16.98
C LYS A 15 -7.17 9.31 15.97
N ALA A 16 -7.30 8.94 14.70
CA ALA A 16 -6.35 9.31 13.66
C ALA A 16 -6.31 10.83 13.43
N LEU A 17 -7.46 11.51 13.49
CA LEU A 17 -7.58 12.95 13.29
C LEU A 17 -6.99 13.76 14.48
N ASP A 18 -7.13 13.25 15.71
CA ASP A 18 -6.59 13.88 16.92
C ASP A 18 -5.11 13.53 17.18
N THR A 19 -4.55 12.58 16.43
CA THR A 19 -3.16 12.16 16.61
C THR A 19 -2.20 13.25 16.09
N PRO A 20 -1.27 13.75 16.92
CA PRO A 20 -0.26 14.70 16.45
C PRO A 20 0.61 14.12 15.32
N LEU A 21 0.98 14.96 14.36
CA LEU A 21 1.94 14.61 13.30
C LEU A 21 3.38 14.56 13.85
N GLU A 22 3.62 13.58 14.70
CA GLU A 22 4.89 13.29 15.35
C GLU A 22 5.29 11.83 15.08
N TYR A 23 6.60 11.56 14.91
CA TYR A 23 7.10 10.22 14.60
C TYR A 23 6.63 9.14 15.58
N ALA A 24 6.63 9.43 16.89
CA ALA A 24 6.18 8.45 17.88
C ALA A 24 4.66 8.28 17.86
N ALA A 25 3.93 9.40 17.76
CA ALA A 25 2.47 9.40 17.78
C ALA A 25 1.86 8.67 16.57
N VAL A 26 2.34 8.94 15.35
CA VAL A 26 1.81 8.30 14.13
C VAL A 26 2.05 6.78 14.11
N ARG A 27 3.13 6.30 14.73
CA ARG A 27 3.37 4.86 14.89
C ARG A 27 2.32 4.15 15.72
N THR A 28 1.64 4.85 16.63
CA THR A 28 0.51 4.28 17.39
C THR A 28 -0.72 3.98 16.52
N LEU A 29 -0.75 4.48 15.28
CA LEU A 29 -1.74 4.19 14.24
C LEU A 29 -1.27 3.09 13.28
N GLY A 30 -0.14 2.44 13.57
CA GLY A 30 0.47 1.41 12.72
C GLY A 30 0.93 1.95 11.37
N ALA A 31 1.43 3.19 11.34
CA ALA A 31 1.97 3.85 10.14
C ALA A 31 3.23 4.64 10.49
N ASP A 32 4.01 5.04 9.49
CA ASP A 32 5.15 5.94 9.67
C ASP A 32 4.83 7.33 9.09
N LEU A 33 5.31 8.38 9.75
CA LEU A 33 5.12 9.77 9.32
C LEU A 33 5.96 10.13 8.08
N GLY A 34 7.13 9.51 7.90
CA GLY A 34 8.03 9.74 6.77
C GLY A 34 8.29 11.23 6.49
N SER A 35 7.87 11.71 5.30
CA SER A 35 8.02 13.11 4.86
C SER A 35 6.97 14.07 5.41
N ALA A 36 6.02 13.59 6.22
CA ALA A 36 4.86 14.34 6.68
C ALA A 36 3.99 14.91 5.54
N SER A 37 4.03 14.27 4.36
CA SER A 37 3.15 14.59 3.23
C SER A 37 1.86 13.79 3.34
N VAL A 38 0.76 14.47 3.63
CA VAL A 38 -0.55 13.85 3.85
C VAL A 38 -1.33 13.80 2.54
N ILE A 39 -1.76 12.59 2.16
CA ILE A 39 -2.76 12.37 1.11
C ILE A 39 -4.06 11.95 1.79
N VAL A 40 -5.11 12.72 1.54
CA VAL A 40 -6.49 12.45 1.96
C VAL A 40 -7.23 11.82 0.78
N ILE A 41 -7.97 10.75 1.05
CA ILE A 41 -8.72 9.97 0.07
C ILE A 41 -10.14 9.89 0.62
N ASP A 42 -11.10 10.36 -0.16
CA ASP A 42 -12.52 10.28 0.19
C ASP A 42 -13.16 9.00 -0.37
N ASP A 43 -14.47 8.88 -0.21
CA ASP A 43 -15.27 7.73 -0.64
C ASP A 43 -15.56 7.72 -2.16
N THR A 44 -15.12 8.73 -2.91
CA THR A 44 -15.29 8.77 -4.37
C THR A 44 -14.21 8.00 -5.11
N VAL A 45 -13.16 7.56 -4.41
CA VAL A 45 -12.00 6.85 -4.97
C VAL A 45 -11.87 5.48 -4.31
N SER A 46 -11.82 4.42 -5.13
CA SER A 46 -11.63 3.06 -4.61
C SER A 46 -10.20 2.82 -4.13
N ILE A 47 -10.04 2.06 -3.04
CA ILE A 47 -8.72 1.76 -2.47
C ILE A 47 -7.85 0.92 -3.43
N GLU A 48 -8.47 0.02 -4.21
CA GLU A 48 -7.81 -0.73 -5.26
C GLU A 48 -7.14 0.17 -6.32
N TRP A 49 -7.79 1.27 -6.70
CA TRP A 49 -7.25 2.23 -7.66
C TRP A 49 -6.02 2.94 -7.10
N VAL A 50 -6.09 3.36 -5.83
CA VAL A 50 -4.96 4.01 -5.15
C VAL A 50 -3.77 3.06 -5.03
N ILE A 51 -4.03 1.78 -4.69
CA ILE A 51 -2.99 0.74 -4.69
C ILE A 51 -2.40 0.59 -6.08
N SER A 52 -3.22 0.51 -7.13
CA SER A 52 -2.77 0.40 -8.52
C SER A 52 -1.82 1.53 -8.91
N LYS A 53 -2.17 2.78 -8.59
CA LYS A 53 -1.29 3.95 -8.83
C LYS A 53 0.02 3.89 -8.03
N THR A 54 -0.06 3.48 -6.78
CA THR A 54 1.11 3.38 -5.89
C THR A 54 2.08 2.29 -6.37
N VAL A 55 1.57 1.10 -6.68
CA VAL A 55 2.37 -0.03 -7.18
C VAL A 55 2.95 0.30 -8.56
N HIS A 56 2.18 0.96 -9.44
CA HIS A 56 2.70 1.41 -10.74
C HIS A 56 3.90 2.36 -10.57
N PHE A 57 3.81 3.31 -9.65
CA PHE A 57 4.92 4.22 -9.31
C PHE A 57 6.16 3.45 -8.84
N PHE A 58 6.03 2.56 -7.85
CA PHE A 58 7.18 1.80 -7.33
C PHE A 58 7.75 0.79 -8.33
N LYS A 59 6.93 0.24 -9.21
CA LYS A 59 7.40 -0.56 -10.35
C LYS A 59 8.25 0.28 -11.30
N HIS A 60 7.85 1.52 -11.57
CA HIS A 60 8.60 2.43 -12.44
C HIS A 60 9.93 2.87 -11.81
N GLU A 61 9.91 3.20 -10.52
CA GLU A 61 11.07 3.70 -9.76
C GLU A 61 12.00 2.60 -9.24
N SER A 62 11.63 1.33 -9.39
CA SER A 62 12.50 0.22 -8.99
C SER A 62 13.81 0.26 -9.78
N CYS A 63 14.94 0.42 -9.08
CA CYS A 63 16.28 0.36 -9.68
C CYS A 63 16.66 -1.02 -10.23
N GLY A 64 15.86 -2.05 -9.95
CA GLY A 64 16.02 -3.39 -10.51
C GLY A 64 17.05 -4.29 -9.83
N LYS A 65 17.73 -3.83 -8.77
CA LYS A 65 18.84 -4.59 -8.14
C LYS A 65 18.37 -5.84 -7.37
N CYS A 66 17.27 -5.74 -6.63
CA CYS A 66 16.76 -6.86 -5.82
C CYS A 66 15.69 -7.60 -6.59
N THR A 67 15.81 -8.92 -6.75
CA THR A 67 14.74 -9.76 -7.32
C THR A 67 13.38 -9.56 -6.66
N PRO A 68 13.22 -9.59 -5.32
CA PRO A 68 11.91 -9.37 -4.71
C PRO A 68 11.32 -7.98 -5.02
N CYS A 69 12.15 -6.94 -5.16
CA CYS A 69 11.66 -5.62 -5.54
C CYS A 69 11.27 -5.56 -7.03
N ARG A 70 12.16 -5.99 -7.93
CA ARG A 70 11.96 -5.89 -9.38
C ARG A 70 10.80 -6.76 -9.86
N GLU A 71 10.81 -8.03 -9.47
CA GLU A 71 9.79 -9.00 -9.88
C GLU A 71 8.53 -8.86 -9.03
N GLY A 72 8.66 -8.58 -7.73
CA GLY A 72 7.50 -8.44 -6.85
C GLY A 72 6.62 -7.26 -7.22
N ASN A 73 7.19 -6.09 -7.52
CA ASN A 73 6.41 -4.95 -8.04
C ASN A 73 5.75 -5.26 -9.39
N TYR A 74 6.43 -6.00 -10.28
CA TYR A 74 5.84 -6.44 -11.53
C TYR A 74 4.63 -7.35 -11.29
N TRP A 75 4.74 -8.32 -10.39
CA TRP A 75 3.63 -9.22 -10.02
C TRP A 75 2.49 -8.45 -9.37
N MET A 76 2.76 -7.62 -8.35
CA MET A 76 1.72 -6.81 -7.68
C MET A 76 0.95 -5.95 -8.69
N LEU A 77 1.63 -5.33 -9.66
CA LEU A 77 0.98 -4.51 -10.69
C LEU A 77 0.03 -5.33 -11.57
N ASN A 78 0.45 -6.53 -11.98
CA ASN A 78 -0.41 -7.40 -12.78
C ASN A 78 -1.62 -7.91 -11.98
N VAL A 79 -1.45 -8.24 -10.70
CA VAL A 79 -2.56 -8.73 -9.88
C VAL A 79 -3.54 -7.62 -9.54
N ILE A 80 -3.08 -6.42 -9.15
CA ILE A 80 -4.00 -5.30 -8.88
C ILE A 80 -4.77 -4.87 -10.13
N ASN A 81 -4.13 -4.88 -11.32
CA ASN A 81 -4.84 -4.61 -12.57
C ASN A 81 -5.96 -5.64 -12.83
N ARG A 82 -5.78 -6.91 -12.45
CA ARG A 82 -6.85 -7.91 -12.56
C ARG A 82 -8.00 -7.60 -11.61
N ILE A 83 -7.70 -7.19 -10.38
CA ILE A 83 -8.68 -6.75 -9.37
C ILE A 83 -9.48 -5.55 -9.90
N GLU A 84 -8.84 -4.52 -10.45
CA GLU A 84 -9.55 -3.35 -11.03
C GLU A 84 -10.51 -3.70 -12.19
N HIS A 85 -10.42 -4.91 -12.77
CA HIS A 85 -11.23 -5.35 -13.90
C HIS A 85 -12.13 -6.55 -13.56
N GLY A 86 -12.59 -6.66 -12.31
CA GLY A 86 -13.47 -7.74 -11.85
C GLY A 86 -12.69 -9.00 -11.48
N GLY A 87 -11.61 -8.82 -10.71
CA GLY A 87 -10.81 -9.91 -10.19
C GLY A 87 -11.59 -10.75 -9.18
N LYS A 88 -10.98 -11.86 -8.75
CA LYS A 88 -11.59 -12.73 -7.74
C LYS A 88 -10.95 -12.51 -6.38
N LYS A 89 -11.60 -13.02 -5.34
CA LYS A 89 -11.04 -13.01 -3.98
C LYS A 89 -9.63 -13.61 -3.91
N GLU A 90 -9.36 -14.67 -4.68
CA GLU A 90 -8.03 -15.29 -4.72
C GLU A 90 -6.94 -14.34 -5.26
N ASP A 91 -7.32 -13.34 -6.07
CA ASP A 91 -6.39 -12.31 -6.56
C ASP A 91 -6.01 -11.34 -5.44
N VAL A 92 -6.94 -10.99 -4.56
CA VAL A 92 -6.68 -10.16 -3.38
C VAL A 92 -5.74 -10.89 -2.43
N ASP A 93 -6.01 -12.18 -2.16
CA ASP A 93 -5.15 -13.03 -1.33
C ASP A 93 -3.74 -13.17 -1.93
N LEU A 94 -3.66 -13.34 -3.26
CA LEU A 94 -2.39 -13.40 -3.98
C LEU A 94 -1.63 -12.08 -3.90
N LEU A 95 -2.29 -10.95 -4.12
CA LEU A 95 -1.69 -9.61 -4.05
C LEU A 95 -1.09 -9.37 -2.65
N TYR A 96 -1.85 -9.69 -1.61
CA TYR A 96 -1.39 -9.61 -0.22
C TYR A 96 -0.19 -10.53 0.05
N ALA A 97 -0.25 -11.77 -0.43
CA ALA A 97 0.84 -12.73 -0.26
C ALA A 97 2.13 -12.26 -0.94
N VAL A 98 2.06 -11.74 -2.18
CA VAL A 98 3.23 -11.19 -2.88
C VAL A 98 3.85 -10.04 -2.10
N ALA A 99 3.03 -9.09 -1.63
CA ALA A 99 3.50 -7.95 -0.84
C ALA A 99 4.22 -8.41 0.45
N LYS A 100 3.63 -9.32 1.23
CA LYS A 100 4.28 -9.88 2.44
C LYS A 100 5.56 -10.65 2.12
N GLN A 101 5.64 -11.33 0.97
CA GLN A 101 6.86 -12.03 0.58
C GLN A 101 8.02 -11.09 0.21
N MET A 102 7.74 -9.83 -0.15
CA MET A 102 8.77 -8.82 -0.44
C MET A 102 9.35 -8.17 0.83
N GLN A 103 8.54 -8.03 1.87
CA GLN A 103 8.90 -7.34 3.13
C GLN A 103 10.15 -7.95 3.77
N GLY A 104 11.07 -7.09 4.21
CA GLY A 104 12.33 -7.49 4.84
C GLY A 104 13.33 -8.25 3.96
N LYS A 105 13.08 -8.39 2.64
CA LYS A 105 13.97 -9.15 1.71
C LYS A 105 14.62 -8.29 0.64
N CYS A 106 14.51 -6.97 0.74
CA CYS A 106 15.10 -6.01 -0.21
C CYS A 106 16.30 -5.28 0.40
N LEU A 107 17.23 -4.84 -0.44
CA LEU A 107 18.46 -4.15 0.00
C LEU A 107 18.21 -2.71 0.50
N CYS A 108 17.17 -2.05 0.00
CA CYS A 108 16.82 -0.69 0.39
C CYS A 108 15.33 -0.58 0.73
N ALA A 109 14.97 0.54 1.35
CA ALA A 109 13.63 0.77 1.89
C ALA A 109 12.53 0.85 0.81
N LEU A 110 12.87 1.11 -0.47
CA LEU A 110 11.87 1.13 -1.55
C LEU A 110 11.07 -0.18 -1.61
N GLY A 111 11.74 -1.33 -1.42
CA GLY A 111 11.06 -2.62 -1.42
C GLY A 111 10.05 -2.78 -0.28
N GLU A 112 10.29 -2.14 0.86
CA GLU A 112 9.35 -2.12 1.98
C GLU A 112 8.19 -1.17 1.68
N PHE A 113 8.49 0.05 1.27
CA PHE A 113 7.51 1.10 0.99
C PHE A 113 6.52 0.71 -0.11
N ALA A 114 6.98 -0.01 -1.13
CA ALA A 114 6.12 -0.52 -2.20
C ALA A 114 5.00 -1.47 -1.71
N THR A 115 5.17 -2.07 -0.54
CA THR A 115 4.20 -3.04 0.03
C THR A 115 3.22 -2.40 1.02
N MET A 116 3.50 -1.18 1.51
CA MET A 116 2.74 -0.57 2.60
C MET A 116 1.31 -0.27 2.20
N ALA A 117 1.10 0.36 1.04
CA ALA A 117 -0.23 0.65 0.52
C ALA A 117 -1.03 -0.64 0.25
N VAL A 118 -0.39 -1.67 -0.31
CA VAL A 118 -1.04 -2.96 -0.58
C VAL A 118 -1.50 -3.63 0.70
N THR A 119 -0.59 -3.86 1.64
CA THR A 119 -0.87 -4.61 2.87
C THR A 119 -1.89 -3.90 3.74
N THR A 120 -1.69 -2.60 3.98
CA THR A 120 -2.60 -1.83 4.84
C THR A 120 -3.93 -1.48 4.19
N GLY A 121 -3.97 -1.35 2.85
CA GLY A 121 -5.23 -1.19 2.12
C GLY A 121 -6.11 -2.42 2.28
N ILE A 122 -5.56 -3.62 2.04
CA ILE A 122 -6.30 -4.88 2.19
C ILE A 122 -6.70 -5.14 3.65
N GLU A 123 -5.79 -4.90 4.61
CA GLU A 123 -6.03 -5.16 6.04
C GLU A 123 -7.10 -4.21 6.63
N ARG A 124 -7.09 -2.93 6.24
CA ARG A 124 -7.90 -1.87 6.89
C ARG A 124 -9.15 -1.48 6.11
N PHE A 125 -9.17 -1.74 4.81
CA PHE A 125 -10.29 -1.46 3.91
C PHE A 125 -10.77 -2.75 3.21
N PRO A 126 -11.08 -3.83 3.94
CA PRO A 126 -11.50 -5.08 3.30
C PRO A 126 -12.85 -4.98 2.58
N ALA A 127 -13.64 -3.93 2.84
CA ALA A 127 -14.92 -3.71 2.18
C ALA A 127 -14.75 -3.37 0.70
N ASP A 128 -13.71 -2.60 0.35
CA ASP A 128 -13.36 -2.22 -1.02
C ASP A 128 -13.01 -3.42 -1.92
N PHE A 129 -12.85 -4.62 -1.36
CA PHE A 129 -12.47 -5.84 -2.08
C PHE A 129 -13.57 -6.94 -2.09
N LYS A 130 -14.77 -6.67 -1.53
CA LYS A 130 -15.81 -7.71 -1.32
C LYS A 130 -16.83 -7.87 -2.45
N GLU A 131 -16.96 -6.90 -3.35
CA GLU A 131 -18.10 -6.82 -4.30
C GLU A 131 -17.73 -7.05 -5.78
N GLN A 132 -16.71 -7.86 -6.07
CA GLN A 132 -16.29 -8.15 -7.45
C GLN A 132 -16.81 -9.50 -7.96
#